data_AF-A0A1J7C5U4-F1
#
_entry.id   AF-A0A1J7C5U4-F1
#
_cell.length_a   1.000
_cell.length_b   1.000
_cell.length_c   1.000
_cell.angle_alpha   90.00
_cell.angle_beta   90.00
_cell.angle_gamma   90.00
#
_symmetry.space_group_name_H-M   'P 1'
#
loop_
_entity.id
_entity.type
_entity.pdbx_description
1 polymer ?
#
loop_
_entity_poly.entity_id
_entity_poly.type
_entity_poly.pdbx_seq_one_letter_code
_entity_poly.pdbx_strand_id
1 'polypeptide(L)'
;MRRYGGVVVLKSAGTLLAAEDGAVADVGNAGMASGGMGDVLSGIIGGLLAQKLSLYDAACAGCVVHGATADRLAAEKGTRGMLATDLLPALYLYVNPELTA
;
A
#
# COMPACT_ATOMS: atom_id res chain seq x y z
N MET A 1 4.46 -15.54 12.02
CA MET A 1 5.52 -14.85 12.80
C MET A 1 6.58 -15.75 13.43
N ARG A 2 6.25 -16.99 13.84
CA ARG A 2 7.14 -17.88 14.63
C ARG A 2 8.54 -18.22 14.07
N ARG A 3 8.78 -18.11 12.75
CA ARG A 3 10.06 -18.51 12.14
C ARG A 3 11.01 -17.35 11.82
N TYR A 4 10.48 -16.16 11.55
CA TYR A 4 11.27 -15.02 11.07
C TYR A 4 11.11 -13.74 11.92
N GLY A 5 10.09 -13.67 12.79
CA GLY A 5 9.69 -12.42 13.45
C GLY A 5 9.15 -11.38 12.44
N GLY A 6 8.23 -10.51 12.89
CA GLY A 6 7.73 -9.40 12.07
C GLY A 6 6.46 -9.68 11.25
N VAL A 7 5.99 -8.65 10.56
CA VAL A 7 4.69 -8.59 9.86
C VAL A 7 4.84 -9.05 8.42
N VAL A 8 3.95 -9.94 7.98
CA VAL A 8 3.93 -10.43 6.60
C VAL A 8 2.80 -9.75 5.84
N VAL A 9 3.13 -9.15 4.70
CA VAL A 9 2.18 -8.57 3.76
C VAL A 9 2.02 -9.51 2.58
N LEU A 10 0.84 -10.11 2.44
CA LEU A 10 0.50 -10.98 1.32
C LEU A 10 -0.34 -10.19 0.30
N LYS A 11 0.32 -9.72 -0.76
CA LYS A 11 -0.32 -8.91 -1.82
C LYS A 11 -1.25 -9.77 -2.68
N SER A 12 -2.51 -9.34 -2.77
CA SER A 12 -3.61 -9.90 -3.57
C SER A 12 -4.68 -8.81 -3.77
N ALA A 13 -5.72 -9.07 -4.58
CA ALA A 13 -6.99 -8.37 -4.42
C ALA A 13 -7.50 -8.65 -2.98
N GLY A 14 -7.55 -7.61 -2.14
CA GLY A 14 -7.64 -7.76 -0.67
C GLY A 14 -6.30 -8.19 -0.07
N THR A 15 -5.42 -7.22 0.24
CA THR A 15 -4.09 -7.51 0.77
C THR A 15 -4.18 -7.95 2.23
N LEU A 16 -3.69 -9.15 2.53
CA LEU A 16 -3.71 -9.70 3.88
C LEU A 16 -2.45 -9.30 4.65
N LEU A 17 -2.64 -8.72 5.84
CA LEU A 17 -1.59 -8.35 6.78
C LEU A 17 -1.60 -9.37 7.92
N ALA A 18 -0.68 -10.34 7.86
CA ALA A 18 -0.59 -11.35 8.92
C ALA A 18 0.26 -10.84 10.08
N ALA A 19 -0.42 -10.38 11.14
CA ALA A 19 0.09 -10.17 12.49
C ALA A 19 -0.65 -11.03 13.50
N GLU A 20 -0.33 -10.95 14.80
CA GLU A 20 -1.06 -11.72 15.84
C GLU A 20 -2.58 -11.47 15.78
N ASP A 21 -3.00 -10.26 15.38
CA ASP A 21 -4.41 -9.88 15.24
C ASP A 21 -4.94 -9.79 13.79
N GLY A 22 -4.14 -10.14 12.78
CA GLY A 22 -4.53 -10.25 11.36
C GLY A 22 -5.43 -9.12 10.77
N ALA A 23 -4.90 -8.28 9.87
CA ALA A 23 -5.70 -7.27 9.16
C ALA A 23 -5.91 -7.60 7.67
N VAL A 24 -6.97 -7.06 7.09
CA VAL A 24 -7.22 -7.08 5.64
C VAL A 24 -7.30 -5.64 5.16
N ALA A 25 -6.43 -5.27 4.22
CA ALA A 25 -6.55 -4.04 3.48
C ALA A 25 -7.46 -4.27 2.27
N ASP A 26 -8.71 -3.86 2.38
CA ASP A 26 -9.72 -3.91 1.32
C ASP A 26 -9.63 -2.67 0.40
N VAL A 27 -8.46 -2.50 -0.20
CA VAL A 27 -8.17 -1.42 -1.14
C VAL A 27 -7.35 -1.93 -2.32
N GLY A 28 -7.41 -1.21 -3.44
CA GLY A 28 -6.71 -1.53 -4.67
C GLY A 28 -7.58 -2.26 -5.69
N ASN A 29 -7.06 -2.34 -6.90
CA ASN A 29 -7.81 -2.83 -8.06
C ASN A 29 -6.95 -3.67 -9.01
N ALA A 30 -7.60 -4.27 -10.01
CA ALA A 30 -6.95 -5.15 -10.99
C ALA A 30 -5.82 -4.47 -11.81
N GLY A 31 -5.82 -3.14 -11.92
CA GLY A 31 -4.75 -2.40 -12.59
C GLY A 31 -3.40 -2.51 -11.88
N MET A 32 -3.39 -2.86 -10.60
CA MET A 32 -2.19 -3.04 -9.79
C MET A 32 -1.45 -4.37 -10.02
N ALA A 33 -1.95 -5.19 -10.95
CA ALA A 33 -1.28 -6.42 -11.41
C ALA A 33 -0.21 -6.12 -12.47
N SER A 34 0.60 -5.08 -12.24
CA SER A 34 1.70 -4.64 -13.11
C SER A 34 3.06 -4.73 -12.39
N GLY A 35 4.13 -4.82 -13.18
CA GLY A 35 5.50 -4.90 -12.66
C GLY A 35 5.87 -3.66 -11.85
N GLY A 36 6.62 -3.85 -10.76
CA GLY A 36 7.09 -2.76 -9.88
C GLY A 36 6.13 -2.34 -8.78
N MET A 37 4.87 -2.79 -8.78
CA MET A 37 3.90 -2.45 -7.73
C MET A 37 4.33 -2.97 -6.34
N GLY A 38 5.05 -4.08 -6.27
CA GLY A 38 5.62 -4.58 -5.01
C GLY A 38 6.77 -3.71 -4.50
N ASP A 39 7.59 -3.16 -5.40
CA ASP A 39 8.71 -2.29 -5.05
C ASP A 39 8.20 -0.96 -4.51
N VAL A 40 7.16 -0.39 -5.13
CA VAL A 40 6.48 0.82 -4.64
C VAL A 40 5.91 0.60 -3.25
N LEU A 41 5.16 -0.49 -3.03
CA LEU A 41 4.62 -0.83 -1.71
C LEU A 41 5.74 -0.97 -0.65
N SER A 42 6.81 -1.68 -0.99
CA SER A 42 7.94 -1.88 -0.08
C SER A 42 8.64 -0.56 0.27
N GLY A 43 8.78 0.35 -0.71
CA GLY A 43 9.31 1.70 -0.51
C GLY A 43 8.44 2.55 0.40
N ILE A 44 7.11 2.50 0.23
CA ILE A 44 6.15 3.20 1.11
C ILE A 44 6.30 2.70 2.54
N ILE A 45 6.26 1.38 2.76
CA ILE A 45 6.40 0.78 4.09
C ILE A 45 7.77 1.16 4.70
N GLY A 46 8.86 1.08 3.94
CA GLY A 46 10.18 1.48 4.40
C GLY A 46 10.26 2.96 4.81
N GLY A 47 9.61 3.85 4.06
CA GLY A 47 9.51 5.27 4.41
C GLY A 47 8.71 5.52 5.68
N LEU A 48 7.63 4.77 5.91
CA LEU A 48 6.84 4.85 7.14
C LEU A 48 7.61 4.29 8.35
N LEU A 49 8.36 3.21 8.17
CA LEU A 49 9.26 2.68 9.21
C LEU A 49 10.36 3.66 9.59
N ALA A 50 10.94 4.37 8.61
CA ALA A 50 11.92 5.42 8.87
C ALA A 50 11.35 6.58 9.70
N GLN A 51 10.03 6.78 9.66
CA GLN A 51 9.29 7.74 10.49
C GLN A 51 8.90 7.18 11.87
N LYS A 52 9.42 6.01 12.25
CA LYS A 52 9.25 5.36 13.56
C LYS A 52 7.86 4.76 13.81
N LEU A 53 7.09 4.48 12.76
CA LEU A 53 5.89 3.65 12.91
C LEU A 53 6.27 2.22 13.31
N SER A 54 5.38 1.54 14.03
CA SER A 54 5.56 0.11 14.32
C SER A 54 5.53 -0.69 13.02
N LEU A 55 6.12 -1.90 13.02
CA LEU A 55 6.07 -2.79 11.85
C LEU A 55 4.64 -3.03 11.36
N TYR A 56 3.70 -3.15 12.30
CA TYR A 56 2.29 -3.39 11.98
C TYR A 56 1.62 -2.16 11.41
N ASP A 57 1.80 -1.00 12.03
CA ASP A 57 1.17 0.25 11.58
C ASP A 57 1.74 0.68 10.22
N ALA A 58 3.05 0.57 10.03
CA ALA A 58 3.68 0.88 8.75
C ALA A 58 3.19 -0.05 7.63
N ALA A 59 3.03 -1.35 7.92
CA ALA A 59 2.50 -2.30 6.95
C ALA A 59 1.02 -2.00 6.61
N CYS A 60 0.19 -1.75 7.63
CA CYS A 60 -1.22 -1.44 7.44
C CYS A 60 -1.41 -0.14 6.66
N ALA A 61 -0.79 0.95 7.12
CA ALA A 61 -0.86 2.25 6.47
C ALA A 61 -0.26 2.19 5.05
N GLY A 62 0.86 1.50 4.85
CA GLY A 62 1.46 1.34 3.54
C GLY A 62 0.55 0.61 2.54
N CYS A 63 -0.14 -0.45 2.97
CA CYS A 63 -1.12 -1.15 2.13
C CYS A 63 -2.31 -0.25 1.77
N VAL A 64 -2.84 0.49 2.76
CA VAL A 64 -3.97 1.42 2.55
C VAL A 64 -3.59 2.54 1.58
N VAL A 65 -2.47 3.23 1.83
CA VAL A 65 -1.95 4.31 0.96
C VAL A 65 -1.75 3.81 -0.46
N HIS A 66 -1.12 2.65 -0.63
CA HIS A 66 -0.82 2.08 -1.93
C HIS A 66 -2.10 1.71 -2.71
N GLY A 67 -3.06 1.04 -2.07
CA GLY A 67 -4.32 0.65 -2.70
C GLY A 67 -5.23 1.84 -3.00
N ALA A 68 -5.42 2.74 -2.03
CA ALA A 68 -6.28 3.91 -2.20
C ALA A 68 -5.78 4.85 -3.31
N THR A 69 -4.46 5.00 -3.44
CA THR A 69 -3.85 5.75 -4.55
C THR A 69 -4.20 5.13 -5.89
N ALA A 70 -4.11 3.81 -6.01
CA ALA A 70 -4.46 3.10 -7.24
C ALA A 70 -5.96 3.18 -7.55
N ASP A 71 -6.84 3.11 -6.57
CA ASP A 71 -8.28 3.20 -6.77
C ASP A 71 -8.69 4.58 -7.28
N ARG A 72 -8.09 5.63 -6.72
CA ARG A 72 -8.26 6.99 -7.23
C ARG A 72 -7.82 7.10 -8.69
N LEU A 73 -6.62 6.63 -9.01
CA LEU A 73 -6.11 6.68 -10.39
C LEU A 73 -6.98 5.87 -11.34
N ALA A 74 -7.51 4.73 -10.90
CA ALA A 74 -8.42 3.93 -11.68
C ALA A 74 -9.75 4.65 -11.95
N ALA A 75 -10.26 5.43 -10.99
CA ALA A 75 -11.45 6.25 -11.20
C ALA A 75 -11.22 7.38 -12.23
N GLU A 76 -10.01 7.94 -12.29
CA GLU A 76 -9.67 9.03 -13.21
C GLU A 76 -9.28 8.54 -14.61
N LYS A 77 -8.54 7.44 -14.71
CA LYS A 77 -7.85 7.00 -15.95
C LYS A 77 -8.20 5.58 -16.37
N GLY A 78 -8.98 4.85 -15.58
CA GLY A 78 -9.24 3.43 -15.76
C GLY A 78 -8.11 2.54 -15.23
N THR A 79 -8.36 1.23 -15.24
CA THR A 79 -7.44 0.22 -14.66
C THR A 79 -6.41 -0.31 -15.66
N ARG A 80 -6.70 -0.27 -16.96
CA ARG A 80 -5.83 -0.84 -18.00
C ARG A 80 -4.64 0.07 -18.27
N GLY A 81 -3.43 -0.50 -18.25
CA GLY A 81 -2.19 0.23 -18.53
C GLY A 81 -1.59 0.95 -17.32
N MET A 82 -2.14 0.76 -16.12
CA MET A 82 -1.60 1.33 -14.88
C MET A 82 -0.18 0.82 -14.59
N LEU A 83 0.76 1.74 -14.46
CA LEU A 83 2.15 1.47 -14.10
C LEU A 83 2.41 1.81 -12.64
N ALA A 84 3.39 1.14 -12.04
CA ALA A 84 3.80 1.42 -10.66
C ALA A 84 4.22 2.89 -10.46
N THR A 85 4.84 3.49 -11.48
CA THR A 85 5.25 4.91 -11.47
C THR A 85 4.07 5.87 -11.49
N ASP A 86 2.89 5.46 -11.94
CA ASP A 86 1.70 6.32 -11.97
C ASP A 86 1.19 6.64 -10.57
N LEU A 87 1.49 5.79 -9.58
CA LEU A 87 1.13 6.04 -8.18
C LEU A 87 1.96 7.17 -7.57
N LEU A 88 3.23 7.32 -7.96
CA LEU A 88 4.17 8.22 -7.30
C LEU A 88 3.69 9.68 -7.22
N PRO A 89 3.14 10.28 -8.30
CA PRO A 89 2.63 11.64 -8.25
C PRO A 89 1.35 11.81 -7.43
N ALA A 90 0.67 10.73 -7.04
CA ALA A 90 -0.59 10.78 -6.28
C ALA A 90 -0.44 10.32 -4.83
N LEU A 91 0.65 9.63 -4.48
CA LEU A 91 0.90 9.13 -3.11
C LEU A 91 0.81 10.21 -2.04
N TYR A 92 1.29 11.42 -2.34
CA TYR A 92 1.32 12.53 -1.38
C TYR A 92 -0.07 12.89 -0.82
N LEU A 93 -1.14 12.62 -1.58
CA LEU A 93 -2.52 12.88 -1.15
C LEU A 93 -2.95 11.99 0.02
N TYR A 94 -2.32 10.83 0.19
CA TYR A 94 -2.69 9.82 1.18
C TYR A 94 -1.72 9.72 2.36
N VAL A 95 -0.58 10.44 2.30
CA VAL A 95 0.43 10.47 3.38
C VAL A 95 0.54 11.82 4.08
N ASN A 96 -0.16 12.85 3.59
CA ASN A 96 -0.21 14.17 4.21
C ASN A 96 -1.61 14.41 4.82
N PRO A 97 -1.77 14.33 6.15
CA PRO A 97 -3.07 14.52 6.80
C PRO A 97 -3.64 15.93 6.64
N GLU A 98 -2.77 16.92 6.39
CA GLU A 98 -3.14 18.32 6.16
C GLU A 98 -3.97 18.53 4.87
N LEU A 99 -3.88 17.59 3.91
CA LEU A 99 -4.50 17.71 2.58
C LEU A 99 -5.88 17.05 2.50
N THR A 100 -6.29 16.33 3.55
CA THR A 100 -7.57 15.60 3.63
C THR A 100 -8.70 16.39 4.31
N ALA A 101 -8.53 17.71 4.45
CA ALA A 101 -9.54 18.63 5.03
C ALA A 101 -10.60 19.10 4.01
#